data_AF-A0A7S2QFK9-F1
#
_entry.id   AF-A0A7S2QFK9-F1
#
_cell.length_a   1.000
_cell.length_b   1.000
_cell.length_c   1.000
_cell.angle_alpha   90.00
_cell.angle_beta   90.00
_cell.angle_gamma   90.00
#
_symmetry.space_group_name_H-M   'P 1'
#
loop_
_entity.id
_entity.type
_entity.pdbx_description
1 polymer ?
#
loop_
_entity_poly.entity_id
_entity_poly.type
_entity_poly.pdbx_seq_one_letter_code
_entity_poly.pdbx_strand_id
1 'polypeptide(L)'
;MKSYASGADLAKDMGVPVSKLEATHEAHYQAAKKTEKDPEGGEWPAYPSGRSWDAASGPTGSGKKFYHNVIQGSQFAAEPFHVAIITPVIHYCMGGVEVNAAGECLGEGGRIPGLYAAGEVAGGVHGNNRLGGNSLLDCVVFGRESARQCAEYVYGKGNVPKVNLDDLRSLPPKAKPGAPPAAKAKAAPAPAAGGGGGLQAPLLGGAKDLEKGGGAAAPAQTGNGLMW
;
A
#
# COMPACT_ATOMS: atom_id res chain seq x y z
N MET A 1 -2.44 -9.12 16.99
CA MET A 1 -1.07 -9.41 17.49
C MET A 1 -1.20 -10.32 18.69
N LYS A 2 -0.45 -11.42 18.74
CA LYS A 2 -0.45 -12.41 19.83
C LYS A 2 0.92 -12.39 20.50
N SER A 3 0.94 -12.53 21.81
CA SER A 3 2.16 -12.55 22.62
C SER A 3 2.42 -13.96 23.15
N TYR A 4 3.69 -14.34 23.23
CA TYR A 4 4.16 -15.61 23.75
C TYR A 4 5.19 -15.34 24.83
N ALA A 5 5.09 -16.05 25.95
CA ALA A 5 6.06 -15.93 27.05
C ALA A 5 7.43 -16.51 26.66
N SER A 6 7.46 -17.44 25.69
CA SER A 6 8.67 -18.09 25.20
C SER A 6 8.59 -18.42 23.70
N GLY A 7 9.74 -18.55 23.03
CA GLY A 7 9.81 -19.05 21.66
C GLY A 7 9.36 -20.51 21.54
N ALA A 8 9.48 -21.30 22.62
CA ALA A 8 8.96 -22.67 22.67
C ALA A 8 7.42 -22.70 22.56
N ASP A 9 6.72 -21.80 23.25
CA ASP A 9 5.26 -21.67 23.14
C ASP A 9 4.83 -21.23 21.75
N LEU A 10 5.59 -20.33 21.12
CA LEU A 10 5.37 -19.92 19.73
C LEU A 10 5.52 -21.10 18.76
N ALA A 11 6.61 -21.88 18.87
CA ALA A 11 6.85 -23.03 18.01
C ALA A 11 5.73 -24.07 18.12
N LYS A 12 5.26 -24.31 19.36
CA LYS A 12 4.13 -25.20 19.65
C LYS A 12 2.84 -24.73 18.98
N ASP A 13 2.52 -23.44 19.09
CA ASP A 13 1.31 -22.86 18.47
C ASP A 13 1.37 -22.88 16.94
N MET A 14 2.57 -22.69 16.38
CA MET A 14 2.82 -22.82 14.94
C MET A 14 2.82 -24.27 14.43
N GLY A 15 2.87 -25.27 15.34
CA GLY A 15 2.97 -26.68 14.98
C GLY A 15 4.30 -27.05 14.30
N VAL A 16 5.40 -26.35 14.65
CA VAL A 16 6.73 -26.60 14.09
C VAL A 16 7.74 -26.97 15.19
N PRO A 17 8.78 -27.76 14.89
CA PRO A 17 9.85 -28.01 15.84
C PRO A 17 10.56 -26.71 16.25
N VAL A 18 10.86 -26.56 17.54
CA VAL A 18 11.61 -25.40 18.07
C VAL A 18 12.93 -25.21 17.32
N SER A 19 13.64 -26.30 17.03
CA SER A 19 14.90 -26.30 16.27
C SER A 19 14.81 -25.66 14.89
N LYS A 20 13.63 -25.66 14.26
CA LYS A 20 13.43 -24.98 12.98
C LYS A 20 13.47 -23.46 13.15
N LEU A 21 12.88 -22.94 14.22
CA LEU A 21 12.89 -21.52 14.53
C LEU A 21 14.24 -21.08 15.11
N GLU A 22 14.90 -21.92 15.90
CA GLU A 22 16.30 -21.71 16.35
C GLU A 22 17.24 -21.58 15.15
N ALA A 23 17.18 -22.51 14.19
CA ALA A 23 17.99 -22.46 12.98
C ALA A 23 17.70 -21.20 12.13
N THR A 24 16.42 -20.78 12.07
CA THR A 24 16.03 -19.55 11.37
C THR A 24 16.66 -18.31 12.02
N HIS A 25 16.60 -18.23 13.36
CA HIS A 25 17.21 -17.12 14.10
C HIS A 25 18.73 -17.16 14.02
N GLU A 26 19.35 -18.34 14.04
CA GLU A 26 20.79 -18.49 13.88
C GLU A 26 21.25 -18.01 12.49
N ALA A 27 20.56 -18.40 11.42
CA ALA A 27 20.87 -17.91 10.07
C ALA A 27 20.77 -16.38 10.01
N HIS A 28 19.72 -15.80 10.60
CA HIS A 28 19.53 -14.35 10.67
C HIS A 28 20.64 -13.66 11.51
N TYR A 29 21.04 -14.27 12.64
CA TYR A 29 22.13 -13.80 13.49
C TYR A 29 23.47 -13.80 12.74
N GLN A 30 23.79 -14.89 12.04
CA GLN A 30 25.03 -14.97 11.27
C GLN A 30 25.05 -13.98 10.10
N ALA A 31 23.92 -13.77 9.43
CA ALA A 31 23.81 -12.74 8.40
C ALA A 31 24.01 -11.33 8.97
N ALA A 32 23.47 -11.04 10.16
CA ALA A 32 23.75 -9.79 10.87
C ALA A 32 25.24 -9.62 11.19
N LYS A 33 25.91 -10.67 11.71
CA LYS A 33 27.34 -10.64 12.02
C LYS A 33 28.23 -10.48 10.80
N LYS A 34 27.85 -11.03 9.65
CA LYS A 34 28.53 -10.78 8.38
C LYS A 34 28.32 -9.35 7.92
N THR A 35 27.10 -8.83 8.01
CA THR A 35 26.76 -7.45 7.64
C THR A 35 27.50 -6.43 8.51
N GLU A 36 27.67 -6.68 9.81
CA GLU A 36 28.48 -5.84 10.71
C GLU A 36 29.96 -5.76 10.26
N LYS A 37 30.51 -6.86 9.74
CA LYS A 37 31.92 -6.94 9.31
C LYS A 37 32.14 -6.43 7.89
N ASP A 38 31.20 -6.73 6.99
CA ASP A 38 31.25 -6.39 5.58
C ASP A 38 29.83 -6.00 5.10
N PRO A 39 29.46 -4.71 5.22
CA PRO A 39 28.11 -4.25 4.91
C PRO A 39 27.68 -4.37 3.45
N GLU A 40 28.64 -4.49 2.52
CA GLU A 40 28.38 -4.45 1.07
C GLU A 40 28.78 -5.76 0.35
N GLY A 41 29.38 -6.73 1.05
CA GLY A 41 29.85 -7.99 0.45
C GLY A 41 28.79 -9.07 0.25
N GLY A 42 27.53 -8.82 0.60
CA GLY A 42 26.46 -9.80 0.50
C GLY A 42 26.20 -10.33 -0.91
N GLU A 43 25.60 -11.52 -1.02
CA GLU A 43 25.28 -12.16 -2.31
C GLU A 43 23.92 -11.71 -2.89
N TRP A 44 23.06 -11.14 -2.05
CA TRP A 44 21.68 -10.82 -2.41
C TRP A 44 21.48 -9.31 -2.63
N PRO A 45 20.60 -8.89 -3.54
CA PRO A 45 20.23 -7.47 -3.65
C PRO A 45 19.48 -7.03 -2.39
N ALA A 46 19.77 -5.82 -1.91
CA ALA A 46 19.12 -5.22 -0.75
C ALA A 46 18.33 -3.94 -1.11
N TYR A 47 17.26 -3.66 -0.36
CA TYR A 47 16.51 -2.40 -0.48
C TYR A 47 16.99 -1.35 0.55
N PRO A 48 17.06 -0.05 0.20
CA PRO A 48 16.79 0.55 -1.11
C PRO A 48 17.94 0.41 -2.12
N SER A 49 19.14 0.07 -1.65
CA SER A 49 20.32 -0.19 -2.49
C SER A 49 21.36 -1.03 -1.73
N GLY A 50 22.29 -1.65 -2.48
CA GLY A 50 23.42 -2.41 -1.94
C GLY A 50 23.18 -3.91 -1.90
N ARG A 51 23.92 -4.59 -1.03
CA ARG A 51 23.95 -6.07 -0.93
C ARG A 51 23.55 -6.56 0.46
N SER A 52 23.10 -7.81 0.55
CA SER A 52 22.70 -8.47 1.80
C SER A 52 23.25 -9.88 1.91
N TRP A 53 23.61 -10.26 3.14
CA TRP A 53 24.01 -11.61 3.53
C TRP A 53 22.84 -12.52 3.89
N ASP A 54 21.62 -11.97 3.95
CA ASP A 54 20.37 -12.71 4.20
C ASP A 54 19.60 -12.84 2.89
N ALA A 55 19.13 -14.06 2.62
CA ALA A 55 18.33 -14.31 1.42
C ALA A 55 17.00 -13.54 1.52
N ALA A 56 16.44 -13.21 0.36
CA ALA A 56 15.19 -12.46 0.32
C ALA A 56 14.04 -13.27 0.95
N SER A 57 13.14 -12.57 1.64
CA SER A 57 11.87 -13.13 2.10
C SER A 57 10.91 -13.29 0.90
N GLY A 58 11.16 -14.30 0.06
CA GLY A 58 10.32 -14.61 -1.11
C GLY A 58 10.98 -14.36 -2.48
N PRO A 59 10.28 -14.71 -3.57
CA PRO A 59 10.84 -14.84 -4.92
C PRO A 59 11.21 -13.51 -5.59
N THR A 60 10.78 -12.38 -5.03
CA THR A 60 10.91 -11.05 -5.67
C THR A 60 12.13 -10.24 -5.21
N GLY A 61 12.95 -10.75 -4.29
CA GLY A 61 14.30 -10.23 -4.00
C GLY A 61 14.38 -8.85 -3.32
N SER A 62 14.86 -8.79 -2.07
CA SER A 62 15.39 -7.55 -1.43
C SER A 62 16.00 -7.80 -0.03
N GLY A 63 16.91 -8.77 0.10
CA GLY A 63 17.55 -9.18 1.36
C GLY A 63 17.87 -8.03 2.33
N LYS A 64 17.77 -8.28 3.64
CA LYS A 64 17.83 -7.22 4.66
C LYS A 64 19.22 -6.56 4.72
N LYS A 65 19.25 -5.24 4.69
CA LYS A 65 20.47 -4.44 4.92
C LYS A 65 20.67 -4.08 6.40
N PHE A 66 19.58 -3.80 7.10
CA PHE A 66 19.59 -3.34 8.48
C PHE A 66 18.98 -4.39 9.39
N TYR A 67 19.69 -4.73 10.46
CA TYR A 67 19.29 -5.74 11.43
C TYR A 67 19.03 -5.06 12.77
N HIS A 68 17.89 -5.37 13.38
CA HIS A 68 17.48 -4.86 14.69
C HIS A 68 16.93 -6.04 15.50
N ASN A 69 17.07 -5.99 16.82
CA ASN A 69 16.55 -7.02 17.74
C ASN A 69 17.02 -8.44 17.36
N VAL A 70 18.31 -8.59 17.09
CA VAL A 70 18.91 -9.86 16.69
C VAL A 70 19.23 -10.69 17.92
N ILE A 71 18.73 -11.92 17.97
CA ILE A 71 19.07 -12.92 19.00
C ILE A 71 19.80 -14.09 18.37
N GLN A 72 20.68 -14.74 19.12
CA GLN A 72 21.30 -15.98 18.68
C GLN A 72 20.26 -17.11 18.66
N GLY A 73 20.40 -18.09 17.77
CA GLY A 73 19.42 -19.18 17.63
C GLY A 73 19.22 -19.96 18.94
N SER A 74 20.28 -20.17 19.71
CA SER A 74 20.24 -20.84 21.02
C SER A 74 19.43 -20.12 22.08
N GLN A 75 19.15 -18.82 21.90
CA GLN A 75 18.35 -18.02 22.84
C GLN A 75 16.86 -18.08 22.52
N PHE A 76 16.49 -18.43 21.27
CA PHE A 76 15.11 -18.37 20.78
C PHE A 76 14.10 -19.03 21.72
N ALA A 77 14.39 -20.23 22.21
CA ALA A 77 13.43 -21.00 23.00
C ALA A 77 12.97 -20.29 24.29
N ALA A 78 13.84 -19.46 24.88
CA ALA A 78 13.60 -18.81 26.17
C ALA A 78 13.07 -17.37 26.05
N GLU A 79 13.27 -16.71 24.91
CA GLU A 79 12.90 -15.30 24.71
C GLU A 79 11.39 -15.11 24.48
N PRO A 80 10.80 -13.99 24.92
CA PRO A 80 9.40 -13.66 24.65
C PRO A 80 9.21 -13.12 23.22
N PHE A 81 8.04 -13.37 22.62
CA PHE A 81 7.73 -12.95 21.24
C PHE A 81 6.37 -12.28 21.10
N HIS A 82 6.31 -11.30 20.20
CA HIS A 82 5.08 -10.72 19.68
C HIS A 82 4.94 -11.04 18.20
N VAL A 83 3.85 -11.68 17.81
CA VAL A 83 3.63 -12.17 16.44
C VAL A 83 2.31 -11.64 15.90
N ALA A 84 2.33 -11.20 14.65
CA ALA A 84 1.14 -10.84 13.89
C ALA A 84 1.10 -11.66 12.60
N ILE A 85 -0.10 -12.15 12.27
CA ILE A 85 -0.37 -12.74 10.96
C ILE A 85 -0.59 -11.58 9.99
N ILE A 86 0.13 -11.59 8.87
CA ILE A 86 0.03 -10.56 7.83
C ILE A 86 -0.56 -11.19 6.57
N THR A 87 -1.52 -10.50 5.96
CA THR A 87 -2.08 -10.86 4.65
C THR A 87 -2.03 -9.65 3.73
N PRO A 88 -1.78 -9.81 2.42
CA PRO A 88 -1.92 -8.72 1.47
C PRO A 88 -3.35 -8.19 1.44
N VAL A 89 -3.50 -6.87 1.32
CA VAL A 89 -4.79 -6.17 1.19
C VAL A 89 -4.67 -5.15 0.05
N ILE A 90 -5.76 -4.93 -0.67
CA ILE A 90 -5.85 -3.86 -1.68
C ILE A 90 -5.59 -2.53 -0.97
N HIS A 91 -4.53 -1.83 -1.38
CA HIS A 91 -4.09 -0.61 -0.70
C HIS A 91 -4.43 0.67 -1.47
N TYR A 92 -4.28 0.65 -2.80
CA TYR A 92 -4.45 1.82 -3.64
C TYR A 92 -4.84 1.41 -5.07
N CYS A 93 -5.75 2.14 -5.69
CA CYS A 93 -6.15 1.98 -7.08
C CYS A 93 -5.54 3.11 -7.93
N MET A 94 -4.49 2.82 -8.70
CA MET A 94 -3.78 3.84 -9.49
C MET A 94 -4.56 4.32 -10.72
N GLY A 95 -5.48 3.50 -11.22
CA GLY A 95 -6.38 3.87 -12.32
C GLY A 95 -7.49 4.79 -11.84
N GLY A 96 -8.20 5.42 -12.78
CA GLY A 96 -9.29 6.33 -12.45
C GLY A 96 -9.75 7.13 -13.67
N VAL A 97 -10.47 8.21 -13.40
CA VAL A 97 -10.89 9.17 -14.42
C VAL A 97 -9.65 9.86 -15.00
N GLU A 98 -9.55 9.90 -16.32
CA GLU A 98 -8.46 10.62 -16.98
C GLU A 98 -8.63 12.12 -16.77
N VAL A 99 -7.56 12.78 -16.30
CA VAL A 99 -7.54 14.21 -16.02
C VAL A 99 -6.30 14.86 -16.64
N ASN A 100 -6.42 16.12 -17.03
CA ASN A 100 -5.26 16.93 -17.39
C ASN A 100 -4.62 17.59 -16.16
N ALA A 101 -3.54 18.34 -16.35
CA ALA A 101 -2.82 19.03 -15.26
C ALA A 101 -3.66 20.09 -14.51
N ALA A 102 -4.77 20.55 -15.10
CA ALA A 102 -5.73 21.45 -14.48
C ALA A 102 -6.85 20.72 -13.69
N GLY A 103 -6.80 19.38 -13.65
CA GLY A 103 -7.82 18.56 -13.02
C GLY A 103 -9.13 18.46 -13.80
N GLU A 104 -9.17 18.90 -15.06
CA GLU A 104 -10.34 18.77 -15.92
C GLU A 104 -10.46 17.32 -16.39
N CYS A 105 -11.65 16.73 -16.22
CA CYS A 105 -11.91 15.36 -16.67
C CYS A 105 -11.96 15.29 -18.20
N LEU A 106 -11.35 14.25 -18.76
CA LEU A 106 -11.31 13.99 -20.19
C LEU A 106 -12.28 12.86 -20.56
N GLY A 107 -12.94 13.02 -21.71
CA GLY A 107 -13.73 11.99 -22.38
C GLY A 107 -13.33 11.85 -23.85
N GLU A 108 -14.10 11.10 -24.63
CA GLU A 108 -13.77 10.79 -26.04
C GLU A 108 -13.55 12.04 -26.92
N GLY A 109 -14.26 13.13 -26.63
CA GLY A 109 -14.16 14.40 -27.36
C GLY A 109 -13.22 15.45 -26.74
N GLY A 110 -12.39 15.06 -25.76
CA GLY A 110 -11.55 15.98 -24.98
C GLY A 110 -12.19 16.37 -23.65
N ARG A 111 -11.94 17.60 -23.18
CA ARG A 111 -12.39 18.04 -21.85
C ARG A 111 -13.91 18.00 -21.71
N ILE A 112 -14.40 17.56 -20.55
CA ILE A 112 -15.80 17.59 -20.17
C ILE A 112 -16.06 18.88 -19.37
N PRO A 113 -16.78 19.88 -19.92
CA PRO A 113 -16.93 21.18 -19.26
C PRO A 113 -17.62 21.07 -17.89
N GLY A 114 -17.02 21.71 -16.88
CA GLY A 114 -17.56 21.75 -15.53
C GLY A 114 -17.31 20.49 -14.69
N LEU A 115 -16.64 19.47 -15.23
CA LEU A 115 -16.30 18.25 -14.50
C LEU A 115 -14.80 18.21 -14.17
N TYR A 116 -14.49 18.10 -12.88
CA TYR A 116 -13.14 18.07 -12.33
C TYR A 116 -12.97 16.89 -11.38
N ALA A 117 -11.76 16.34 -11.30
CA ALA A 117 -11.41 15.23 -10.41
C ALA A 117 -9.99 15.37 -9.86
N ALA A 118 -9.78 14.87 -8.64
CA ALA A 118 -8.49 14.90 -7.95
C ALA A 118 -8.40 13.77 -6.90
N GLY A 119 -7.17 13.36 -6.56
CA GLY A 119 -6.92 12.25 -5.64
C GLY A 119 -7.18 10.88 -6.30
N GLU A 120 -7.40 9.84 -5.49
CA GLU A 120 -7.46 8.44 -5.95
C GLU A 120 -8.58 8.13 -6.97
N VAL A 121 -9.56 9.03 -7.15
CA VAL A 121 -10.56 8.88 -8.23
C VAL A 121 -9.98 9.21 -9.62
N ALA A 122 -8.90 9.98 -9.67
CA ALA A 122 -8.22 10.37 -10.90
C ALA A 122 -7.10 9.36 -11.24
N GLY A 123 -6.96 9.06 -12.53
CA GLY A 123 -5.93 8.18 -13.06
C GLY A 123 -4.72 8.93 -13.62
N GLY A 124 -3.63 8.19 -13.86
CA GLY A 124 -2.47 8.66 -14.62
C GLY A 124 -1.32 9.23 -13.78
N VAL A 125 -1.59 9.88 -12.66
CA VAL A 125 -0.57 10.53 -11.79
C VAL A 125 0.49 9.54 -11.28
N HIS A 126 0.12 8.27 -11.08
CA HIS A 126 0.98 7.26 -10.48
C HIS A 126 1.41 6.14 -11.44
N GLY A 127 0.94 6.16 -12.69
CA GLY A 127 1.15 5.07 -13.64
C GLY A 127 0.78 3.70 -13.04
N ASN A 128 1.71 2.74 -13.13
CA ASN A 128 1.49 1.37 -12.65
C ASN A 128 1.75 1.15 -11.16
N ASN A 129 2.38 2.10 -10.46
CA ASN A 129 2.75 1.91 -9.06
C ASN A 129 2.91 3.24 -8.34
N ARG A 130 2.17 3.40 -7.24
CA ARG A 130 2.22 4.61 -6.42
C ARG A 130 3.35 4.57 -5.41
N LEU A 131 4.30 5.50 -5.51
CA LEU A 131 5.35 5.70 -4.51
C LEU A 131 4.78 6.17 -3.15
N GLY A 132 5.42 5.72 -2.07
CA GLY A 132 5.03 6.09 -0.70
C GLY A 132 5.10 7.61 -0.49
N GLY A 133 4.08 8.16 0.16
CA GLY A 133 3.95 9.61 0.40
C GLY A 133 3.23 10.39 -0.70
N ASN A 134 3.13 9.87 -1.92
CA ASN A 134 2.58 10.64 -3.04
C ASN A 134 1.05 10.79 -3.03
N SER A 135 0.29 9.86 -2.46
CA SER A 135 -1.19 9.92 -2.53
C SER A 135 -1.79 11.11 -1.78
N LEU A 136 -1.31 11.41 -0.57
CA LEU A 136 -1.79 12.59 0.15
C LEU A 136 -1.36 13.88 -0.54
N LEU A 137 -0.16 13.89 -1.14
CA LEU A 137 0.32 15.01 -1.92
C LEU A 137 -0.53 15.24 -3.16
N ASP A 138 -0.90 14.18 -3.88
CA ASP A 138 -1.82 14.20 -5.02
C ASP A 138 -3.16 14.85 -4.61
N CYS A 139 -3.80 14.34 -3.56
CA CYS A 139 -5.04 14.92 -3.03
C CYS A 139 -4.93 16.42 -2.73
N VAL A 140 -3.82 16.88 -2.14
CA VAL A 140 -3.65 18.29 -1.78
C VAL A 140 -3.35 19.16 -3.00
N VAL A 141 -2.44 18.74 -3.88
CA VAL A 141 -2.01 19.54 -5.03
C VAL A 141 -3.11 19.58 -6.09
N PHE A 142 -3.55 18.42 -6.57
CA PHE A 142 -4.57 18.35 -7.61
C PHE A 142 -5.94 18.75 -7.06
N GLY A 143 -6.23 18.52 -5.77
CA GLY A 143 -7.46 19.02 -5.15
C GLY A 143 -7.52 20.55 -5.16
N ARG A 144 -6.42 21.23 -4.84
CA ARG A 144 -6.35 22.69 -4.89
C ARG A 144 -6.42 23.23 -6.31
N GLU A 145 -5.70 22.61 -7.23
CA GLU A 145 -5.67 23.06 -8.63
C GLU A 145 -7.03 22.86 -9.31
N SER A 146 -7.65 21.68 -9.15
CA SER A 146 -9.00 21.40 -9.63
C SER A 146 -10.03 22.37 -9.07
N ALA A 147 -9.95 22.67 -7.76
CA ALA A 147 -10.86 23.62 -7.12
C ALA A 147 -10.69 25.04 -7.66
N ARG A 148 -9.45 25.49 -7.92
CA ARG A 148 -9.16 26.80 -8.52
C ARG A 148 -9.78 26.90 -9.92
N GLN A 149 -9.58 25.88 -10.75
CA GLN A 149 -10.09 25.84 -12.12
C GLN A 149 -11.62 25.76 -12.15
N CYS A 150 -12.21 24.96 -11.27
CA CYS A 150 -13.66 24.90 -11.08
C CYS A 150 -14.25 26.24 -10.64
N ALA A 151 -13.61 26.94 -9.70
CA ALA A 151 -14.07 28.26 -9.27
C ALA A 151 -14.01 29.30 -10.40
N GLU A 152 -12.93 29.31 -11.19
CA GLU A 152 -12.83 30.18 -12.38
C GLU A 152 -13.88 29.84 -13.43
N TYR A 153 -14.22 28.56 -13.61
CA TYR A 153 -15.29 28.13 -14.51
C TYR A 153 -16.67 28.61 -14.04
N VAL A 154 -16.96 28.51 -12.74
CA VAL A 154 -18.28 28.88 -12.18
C VAL A 154 -18.48 30.39 -12.11
N TYR A 155 -17.49 31.14 -11.62
CA TYR A 155 -17.63 32.60 -11.41
C TYR A 155 -17.17 33.43 -12.61
N GLY A 156 -16.43 32.83 -13.53
CA GLY A 156 -15.70 33.53 -14.57
C GLY A 156 -14.30 33.93 -14.09
N LYS A 157 -13.34 33.89 -15.03
CA LYS A 157 -11.93 34.20 -14.75
C LYS A 157 -11.79 35.62 -14.20
N GLY A 158 -11.10 35.76 -13.07
CA GLY A 158 -10.91 37.06 -12.39
C GLY A 158 -12.05 37.47 -11.46
N ASN A 159 -13.18 36.77 -11.48
CA ASN A 159 -14.35 37.05 -10.63
C ASN A 159 -14.48 36.07 -9.45
N VAL A 160 -13.45 35.25 -9.20
CA VAL A 160 -13.45 34.29 -8.08
C VAL A 160 -13.45 35.08 -6.76
N PRO A 161 -14.45 34.89 -5.88
CA PRO A 161 -14.49 35.57 -4.60
C PRO A 161 -13.25 35.24 -3.75
N LYS A 162 -12.60 36.26 -3.21
CA LYS A 162 -11.55 36.06 -2.22
C LYS A 162 -12.21 35.63 -0.91
N VAL A 163 -11.79 34.47 -0.41
CA VAL A 163 -12.27 33.92 0.87
C VAL A 163 -11.11 33.87 1.85
N ASN A 164 -11.33 34.40 3.06
CA ASN A 164 -10.41 34.22 4.17
C ASN A 164 -10.86 33.00 5.00
N LEU A 165 -9.89 32.19 5.44
CA LEU A 165 -10.13 31.06 6.33
C LEU A 165 -10.79 31.48 7.65
N ASP A 166 -10.47 32.66 8.19
CA ASP A 166 -11.08 33.14 9.42
C ASP A 166 -12.58 33.44 9.23
N ASP A 167 -12.94 34.04 8.11
CA ASP A 167 -14.34 34.28 7.74
C ASP A 167 -15.08 32.94 7.60
N LEU A 168 -14.47 31.95 6.94
CA LEU A 168 -15.05 30.61 6.78
C LEU A 168 -15.23 29.88 8.13
N ARG A 169 -14.31 30.04 9.07
CA ARG A 169 -14.41 29.45 10.42
C ARG A 169 -15.52 30.09 11.25
N SER A 170 -15.81 31.36 11.02
CA SER A 170 -16.88 32.08 11.72
C SER A 170 -18.27 31.80 11.13
N LEU A 171 -18.36 31.12 9.99
CA LEU A 171 -19.64 30.73 9.41
C LEU A 171 -20.39 29.76 10.35
N PRO A 172 -21.70 29.95 10.53
CA PRO A 172 -22.49 28.99 11.28
C PRO A 172 -22.43 27.62 10.58
N PRO A 173 -22.40 26.51 11.35
CA PRO A 173 -22.39 25.18 10.75
C PRO A 173 -23.57 25.04 9.79
N LYS A 174 -23.29 24.63 8.55
CA LYS A 174 -24.33 24.38 7.55
C LYS A 174 -25.33 23.38 8.13
N ALA A 175 -26.62 23.73 8.08
CA ALA A 175 -27.69 22.79 8.38
C ALA A 175 -27.47 21.52 7.55
N LYS A 176 -27.57 20.34 8.18
CA LYS A 176 -27.46 19.07 7.47
C LYS A 176 -28.43 19.10 6.29
N PRO A 177 -27.99 18.82 5.06
CA PRO A 177 -28.91 18.62 3.95
C PRO A 177 -29.96 17.61 4.39
N GLY A 178 -31.25 17.92 4.18
CA GLY A 178 -32.30 16.94 4.30
C GLY A 178 -31.93 15.72 3.46
N ALA A 179 -32.24 14.52 3.96
CA ALA A 179 -31.91 13.28 3.26
C ALA A 179 -32.29 13.42 1.77
N PRO A 180 -31.38 13.04 0.84
CA PRO A 180 -31.73 12.99 -0.57
C PRO A 180 -33.03 12.21 -0.73
N PRO A 181 -33.99 12.66 -1.57
CA PRO A 181 -35.16 11.86 -1.87
C PRO A 181 -34.67 10.48 -2.33
N ALA A 182 -35.21 9.42 -1.72
CA ALA A 182 -34.77 8.07 -1.97
C ALA A 182 -34.71 7.81 -3.48
N ALA A 183 -33.48 7.66 -4.00
CA ALA A 183 -33.30 7.20 -5.37
C ALA A 183 -34.00 5.85 -5.46
N LYS A 184 -34.97 5.71 -6.38
CA LYS A 184 -35.55 4.40 -6.69
C LYS A 184 -34.41 3.50 -7.12
N ALA A 185 -34.02 2.58 -6.25
CA ALA A 185 -32.96 1.62 -6.51
C ALA A 185 -33.29 0.88 -7.80
N LYS A 186 -32.50 1.09 -8.86
CA LYS A 186 -32.33 0.04 -9.87
C LYS A 186 -31.61 -1.11 -9.17
N ALA A 187 -32.17 -2.31 -9.30
CA ALA A 187 -31.63 -3.51 -8.68
C ALA A 187 -30.14 -3.65 -9.00
N ALA A 188 -29.31 -3.60 -7.97
CA ALA A 188 -27.91 -3.96 -8.08
C ALA A 188 -27.83 -5.48 -8.33
N PRO A 189 -26.92 -5.96 -9.21
CA PRO A 189 -26.61 -7.38 -9.27
C PRO A 189 -26.10 -7.86 -7.91
N ALA A 190 -26.47 -9.10 -7.55
CA ALA A 190 -26.28 -9.67 -6.23
C ALA A 190 -24.82 -9.58 -5.74
N PRO A 191 -24.59 -9.26 -4.46
CA PRO A 191 -23.25 -9.31 -3.88
C PRO A 191 -22.77 -10.78 -3.83
N ALA A 192 -21.56 -11.02 -4.33
CA ALA A 192 -20.86 -12.27 -4.04
C ALA A 192 -20.64 -12.37 -2.52
N ALA A 193 -21.01 -13.52 -1.96
CA ALA A 193 -21.07 -13.78 -0.53
C ALA A 193 -19.74 -13.47 0.18
N GLY A 194 -19.71 -12.39 0.95
CA GLY A 194 -18.68 -12.13 1.95
C GLY A 194 -18.94 -13.00 3.19
N GLY A 195 -18.24 -14.13 3.27
CA GLY A 195 -18.24 -14.98 4.47
C GLY A 195 -17.52 -14.29 5.62
N GLY A 196 -18.29 -13.72 6.56
CA GLY A 196 -17.81 -13.39 7.89
C GLY A 196 -17.50 -14.67 8.65
N GLY A 197 -16.26 -15.13 8.57
CA GLY A 197 -15.73 -16.19 9.42
C GLY A 197 -14.80 -15.57 10.44
N GLY A 198 -15.11 -15.73 11.73
CA GLY A 198 -14.13 -15.48 12.79
C GLY A 198 -12.93 -16.39 12.59
N LEU A 199 -11.81 -15.82 12.15
CA LEU A 199 -10.58 -16.57 11.89
C LEU A 199 -9.86 -16.84 13.21
N GLN A 200 -10.29 -17.88 13.94
CA GLN A 200 -9.33 -18.73 14.64
C GLN A 200 -8.74 -19.68 13.60
N ALA A 201 -7.89 -19.15 12.72
CA ALA A 201 -7.16 -19.96 11.75
C ALA A 201 -5.82 -20.39 12.39
N PRO A 202 -5.50 -21.70 12.43
CA PRO A 202 -4.18 -22.15 12.85
C PRO A 202 -3.10 -21.57 11.93
N LEU A 203 -1.96 -21.19 12.51
CA LEU A 203 -0.90 -20.41 11.86
C LEU A 203 -0.33 -21.05 10.57
N LEU A 204 -0.52 -22.35 10.34
CA LEU A 204 -0.03 -23.06 9.16
C LEU A 204 -0.97 -24.23 8.79
N GLY A 205 -1.94 -23.97 7.92
CA GLY A 205 -2.65 -25.02 7.18
C GLY A 205 -2.00 -25.26 5.82
N GLY A 206 -1.23 -26.36 5.69
CA GLY A 206 -0.86 -27.05 4.44
C GLY A 206 -0.44 -26.19 3.23
N ALA A 207 0.86 -25.91 3.10
CA ALA A 207 1.47 -25.31 1.91
C ALA A 207 1.54 -26.31 0.72
N LYS A 208 0.43 -26.54 0.00
CA LYS A 208 0.47 -27.37 -1.23
C LYS A 208 -0.15 -26.75 -2.49
N ASP A 209 -0.87 -25.63 -2.42
CA ASP A 209 -1.66 -25.16 -3.59
C ASP A 209 -1.15 -23.87 -4.27
N LEU A 210 0.06 -23.40 -3.96
CA LEU A 210 0.60 -22.13 -4.49
C LEU A 210 1.47 -22.25 -5.75
N GLU A 211 1.57 -23.42 -6.39
CA GLU A 211 2.51 -23.65 -7.51
C GLU A 211 1.94 -23.59 -8.93
N LYS A 212 0.70 -23.13 -9.17
CA LYS A 212 0.19 -23.03 -10.55
C LYS A 212 -0.49 -21.70 -10.86
N GLY A 213 0.33 -20.69 -11.17
CA GLY A 213 -0.09 -19.47 -11.85
C GLY A 213 0.86 -19.17 -13.02
N GLY A 214 0.42 -19.49 -14.24
CA GLY A 214 1.21 -19.40 -15.47
C GLY A 214 1.62 -17.96 -15.82
N GLY A 215 2.89 -17.82 -16.21
CA GLY A 215 3.42 -16.58 -16.77
C GLY A 215 2.83 -16.30 -18.15
N ALA A 216 2.02 -15.26 -18.26
CA ALA A 216 1.80 -14.58 -19.51
C ALA A 216 2.81 -13.43 -19.59
N ALA A 217 3.77 -13.54 -20.50
CA ALA A 217 4.71 -12.47 -20.81
C ALA A 217 3.96 -11.30 -21.45
N ALA A 218 4.07 -10.11 -20.85
CA ALA A 218 3.62 -8.87 -21.49
C ALA A 218 4.62 -8.47 -22.60
N PRO A 219 4.16 -8.03 -23.78
CA PRO A 219 5.04 -7.64 -24.87
C PRO A 219 5.79 -6.34 -24.52
N ALA A 220 7.07 -6.28 -24.91
CA ALA A 220 7.93 -5.12 -24.75
C ALA A 220 7.37 -3.92 -25.55
N GLN A 221 7.08 -2.81 -24.85
CA GLN A 221 6.83 -1.53 -25.51
C GLN A 221 8.15 -0.75 -25.59
N THR A 222 8.67 -0.67 -26.80
CA THR A 222 9.67 0.29 -27.25
C THR A 222 9.04 1.68 -27.34
N GLY A 223 9.61 2.70 -26.68
CA GLY A 223 9.21 4.09 -26.95
C GLY A 223 9.58 5.10 -25.85
N ASN A 224 10.66 5.84 -26.08
CA ASN A 224 11.07 7.12 -25.49
C ASN A 224 10.59 7.45 -24.07
N GLY A 225 11.43 7.11 -23.09
CA GLY A 225 11.38 7.70 -21.76
C GLY A 225 11.78 9.18 -21.78
N LEU A 226 10.86 10.04 -21.36
CA LEU A 226 11.21 11.25 -20.63
C LEU A 226 11.07 10.89 -19.14
N MET A 227 12.21 10.68 -18.50
CA MET A 227 12.34 10.61 -17.04
C MET A 227 12.07 12.00 -16.45
N TRP A 228 11.23 12.04 -15.43
CA TRP A 228 11.36 12.95 -14.28
C TRP A 228 11.25 12.10 -13.02
#